data_AF-A0A520Z325-F1
#
_entry.id   AF-A0A520Z325-F1
#
_cell.length_a   1.000
_cell.length_b   1.000
_cell.length_c   1.000
_cell.angle_alpha   90.00
_cell.angle_beta   90.00
_cell.angle_gamma   90.00
#
_symmetry.space_group_name_H-M   'P 1'
#
loop_
_entity.id
_entity.type
_entity.pdbx_description
1 polymer ?
#
loop_
_entity_poly.entity_id
_entity_poly.type
_entity_poly.pdbx_seq_one_letter_code
_entity_poly.pdbx_strand_id
1 'polypeptide(L)'
;MLYYLTPILAVAIGAVFVLLLKPKEQHNLKLLLAFSGAFLLSVTVFDLLPKVFEEKGSNIGLFIMIGILLQIFLEFFSKGAEHGHLHLNKANTLFPWLLFVSLSIHALLEGFPIHGNDNLLYGIIIHKIPIAVILTSFFINSELSKWKVIIFLLIFALMTPFGSFLSENIEQLRNYYHEISA
;
A
#
# COMPACT_ATOMS: atom_id res chain seq x y z
N MET A 1 -14.35 -13.13 3.46
CA MET A 1 -13.44 -13.86 2.54
C MET A 1 -12.93 -12.97 1.41
N LEU A 2 -13.80 -12.24 0.70
CA LEU A 2 -13.39 -11.34 -0.39
C LEU A 2 -12.39 -10.26 0.07
N TYR A 3 -12.67 -9.54 1.16
CA TYR A 3 -11.78 -8.51 1.73
C TYR A 3 -10.36 -8.98 2.05
N TYR A 4 -10.17 -10.28 2.28
CA TYR A 4 -8.86 -10.87 2.59
C TYR A 4 -8.14 -11.37 1.34
N LEU A 5 -8.87 -11.92 0.37
CA LEU A 5 -8.27 -12.57 -0.80
C LEU A 5 -7.94 -11.58 -1.92
N THR A 6 -8.81 -10.59 -2.17
CA THR A 6 -8.65 -9.71 -3.32
C THR A 6 -7.42 -8.79 -3.24
N PRO A 7 -6.98 -8.27 -2.07
CA PRO A 7 -5.71 -7.52 -2.00
C PRO A 7 -4.50 -8.40 -2.32
N ILE A 8 -4.51 -9.67 -1.88
CA ILE A 8 -3.44 -10.63 -2.17
C ILE A 8 -3.37 -10.88 -3.69
N LEU A 9 -4.52 -11.09 -4.33
CA LEU A 9 -4.60 -11.28 -5.77
C LEU A 9 -4.14 -10.03 -6.54
N ALA A 10 -4.47 -8.83 -6.07
CA ALA A 10 -3.99 -7.58 -6.68
C ALA A 10 -2.45 -7.50 -6.69
N VAL A 11 -1.80 -7.85 -5.58
CA VAL A 11 -0.33 -7.91 -5.52
C VAL A 11 0.23 -8.99 -6.45
N ALA A 12 -0.38 -10.17 -6.48
CA ALA A 12 0.03 -11.25 -7.38
C ALA A 12 -0.09 -10.85 -8.86
N ILE A 13 -1.18 -10.17 -9.25
CA ILE A 13 -1.40 -9.66 -10.60
C ILE A 13 -0.30 -8.66 -10.98
N GLY A 14 0.00 -7.69 -10.10
CA GLY A 14 1.07 -6.72 -10.35
C GLY A 14 2.45 -7.37 -10.48
N ALA A 15 2.76 -8.38 -9.67
CA ALA A 15 4.00 -9.13 -9.77
C ALA A 15 4.10 -9.94 -11.09
N VAL A 16 3.03 -10.66 -11.45
CA VAL A 16 2.96 -11.42 -12.71
C VAL A 16 3.08 -10.49 -13.93
N PHE A 17 2.43 -9.31 -13.89
CA PHE A 17 2.54 -8.30 -14.93
C PHE A 17 4.00 -7.91 -15.22
N VAL A 18 4.79 -7.68 -14.17
CA VAL A 18 6.22 -7.36 -14.31
C VAL A 18 7.01 -8.53 -14.88
N LEU A 19 6.74 -9.76 -14.43
CA LEU A 19 7.45 -10.95 -14.91
C LEU A 19 7.21 -11.22 -16.40
N LEU A 20 6.00 -10.96 -16.89
CA LEU A 20 5.62 -11.18 -18.29
C LEU A 20 6.06 -10.03 -19.21
N LEU A 21 5.78 -8.78 -18.82
CA LEU A 21 5.96 -7.63 -19.71
C LEU A 21 7.29 -6.90 -19.51
N LYS A 22 7.93 -7.07 -18.35
CA LYS A 22 9.21 -6.44 -17.98
C LYS A 22 9.23 -4.95 -18.37
N PRO A 23 8.30 -4.13 -17.83
CA PRO A 23 8.17 -2.73 -18.21
C PRO A 23 9.50 -2.00 -17.98
N LYS A 24 10.03 -1.36 -19.04
CA LYS A 24 11.31 -0.64 -19.00
C LYS A 24 11.15 0.88 -18.92
N GLU A 25 10.01 1.39 -19.38
CA GLU A 25 9.74 2.82 -19.47
C GLU A 25 9.32 3.40 -18.11
N GLN A 26 10.26 4.06 -17.44
CA GLN A 26 10.05 4.70 -16.12
C GLN A 26 8.94 5.74 -16.16
N HIS A 27 8.74 6.42 -17.29
CA HIS A 27 7.66 7.40 -17.45
C HIS A 27 6.27 6.76 -17.30
N ASN A 28 6.03 5.61 -17.92
CA ASN A 28 4.74 4.92 -17.86
C ASN A 28 4.46 4.37 -16.46
N LEU A 29 5.50 3.92 -15.73
CA LEU A 29 5.36 3.51 -14.33
C LEU A 29 4.96 4.68 -13.42
N LYS A 30 5.54 5.87 -13.64
CA LYS A 30 5.16 7.08 -12.92
C LYS A 30 3.73 7.52 -13.22
N LEU A 31 3.30 7.46 -14.47
CA LEU A 31 1.90 7.76 -14.83
C LEU A 31 0.93 6.76 -14.21
N LEU A 32 1.26 5.47 -14.24
CA LEU A 32 0.46 4.42 -13.60
C LEU A 32 0.33 4.67 -12.09
N LEU A 33 1.41 5.06 -11.42
CA LEU A 33 1.40 5.39 -9.99
C LEU A 33 0.60 6.66 -9.69
N ALA A 34 0.76 7.71 -10.50
CA ALA A 34 0.01 8.95 -10.34
C ALA A 34 -1.50 8.71 -10.49
N PHE A 35 -1.91 7.94 -11.51
CA PHE A 35 -3.29 7.50 -11.67
C PHE A 35 -3.78 6.71 -10.45
N SER A 36 -2.99 5.73 -10.01
CA SER A 36 -3.29 4.87 -8.86
C SER A 36 -3.56 5.66 -7.58
N GLY A 37 -2.63 6.57 -7.23
CA GLY A 37 -2.74 7.40 -6.03
C GLY A 37 -3.92 8.38 -6.12
N ALA A 38 -4.09 9.04 -7.26
CA ALA A 38 -5.22 9.95 -7.46
C ALA A 38 -6.58 9.24 -7.42
N PHE A 39 -6.66 8.00 -7.95
CA PHE A 39 -7.86 7.18 -7.90
C PHE A 39 -8.22 6.80 -6.47
N LEU A 40 -7.27 6.27 -5.69
CA LEU A 40 -7.53 5.93 -4.29
C LEU A 40 -7.88 7.17 -3.47
N LEU A 41 -7.17 8.29 -3.66
CA LEU A 41 -7.48 9.56 -3.00
C LEU A 41 -8.90 10.02 -3.30
N SER A 42 -9.37 9.88 -4.55
CA SER A 42 -10.74 10.18 -4.94
C SER A 42 -11.74 9.32 -4.15
N VAL A 43 -11.51 8.01 -4.06
CA VAL A 43 -12.36 7.11 -3.26
C VAL A 43 -12.33 7.51 -1.78
N THR A 44 -11.17 7.84 -1.23
CA THR A 44 -11.05 8.33 0.14
C THR A 44 -11.88 9.60 0.36
N VAL A 45 -11.79 10.59 -0.53
CA VAL A 45 -12.49 11.88 -0.38
C VAL A 45 -14.00 11.75 -0.57
N PHE A 46 -14.45 10.95 -1.54
CA PHE A 46 -15.88 10.86 -1.87
C PHE A 46 -16.64 9.81 -1.07
N ASP A 47 -15.95 8.79 -0.55
CA ASP A 47 -16.61 7.65 0.11
C ASP A 47 -16.16 7.49 1.58
N LEU A 48 -14.87 7.46 1.89
CA LEU A 48 -14.40 7.23 3.27
C LEU A 48 -14.54 8.46 4.16
N LEU A 49 -14.07 9.61 3.70
CA LEU A 49 -14.00 10.85 4.48
C LEU A 49 -15.40 11.31 4.97
N PRO A 50 -16.47 11.30 4.15
CA PRO A 50 -17.81 11.60 4.64
C PRO A 50 -18.27 10.68 5.77
N LYS A 51 -18.02 9.36 5.66
CA LYS A 51 -18.40 8.37 6.68
C LYS A 51 -17.67 8.58 8.00
N VAL A 52 -16.38 8.95 7.95
CA VAL A 52 -15.59 9.22 9.16
C VAL A 52 -16.05 10.51 9.85
N PHE A 53 -16.55 11.50 9.10
CA PHE A 53 -17.12 12.75 9.65
C PHE A 53 -18.57 12.64 10.14
N GLU A 54 -19.30 11.59 9.79
CA GLU A 54 -20.65 11.34 10.33
C GLU A 54 -20.62 10.99 11.83
N GLU A 55 -19.48 10.53 12.35
CA GLU A 55 -19.32 10.21 13.75
C GLU A 55 -19.21 11.43 14.67
N LYS A 56 -19.78 11.31 15.87
CA LYS A 56 -19.86 12.40 16.85
C LYS A 56 -18.56 12.52 17.64
N GLY A 57 -17.49 12.96 16.98
CA GLY A 57 -16.17 13.16 17.59
C GLY A 57 -15.55 14.51 17.25
N SER A 58 -15.40 15.39 18.25
CA SER A 58 -14.70 16.70 18.12
C SER A 58 -13.28 16.60 17.55
N ASN A 59 -12.63 15.44 17.69
CA ASN A 59 -11.21 15.26 17.38
C ASN A 59 -10.95 14.52 16.06
N ILE A 60 -11.98 14.11 15.30
CA ILE A 60 -11.79 13.33 14.07
C ILE A 60 -10.91 14.07 13.05
N GLY A 61 -11.10 15.37 12.88
CA GLY A 61 -10.24 16.17 11.99
C GLY A 61 -8.76 16.13 12.36
N LEU A 62 -8.42 16.00 13.66
CA LEU A 62 -7.04 15.85 14.10
C LEU A 62 -6.48 14.47 13.72
N PHE A 63 -7.26 13.40 13.88
CA PHE A 63 -6.86 12.06 13.47
C PHE A 63 -6.63 11.98 11.96
N ILE A 64 -7.48 12.62 11.15
CA ILE A 64 -7.28 12.71 9.69
C ILE A 64 -5.93 13.38 9.37
N MET A 65 -5.61 14.49 10.03
CA MET A 65 -4.33 15.17 9.81
C MET A 65 -3.13 14.30 10.21
N ILE A 66 -3.25 13.55 11.31
CA ILE A 66 -2.21 12.62 11.78
C ILE A 66 -2.07 11.45 10.80
N GLY A 67 -3.18 10.86 10.33
CA GLY A 67 -3.20 9.77 9.36
C GLY A 67 -2.56 10.17 8.05
N ILE A 68 -2.96 11.32 7.48
CA ILE A 68 -2.35 11.88 6.27
C ILE A 68 -0.84 12.13 6.47
N LEU A 69 -0.45 12.74 7.59
CA LEU A 69 0.97 13.00 7.87
C LEU A 69 1.79 11.70 7.96
N LEU A 70 1.24 10.68 8.64
CA LEU A 70 1.86 9.36 8.75
C LEU A 70 2.01 8.71 7.38
N GLN A 71 0.98 8.77 6.53
CA GLN A 71 1.04 8.20 5.18
C GLN A 71 2.05 8.93 4.28
N ILE A 72 2.11 10.26 4.34
CA ILE A 72 3.13 11.06 3.63
C ILE A 72 4.54 10.70 4.13
N PHE A 73 4.70 10.49 5.43
CA PHE A 73 5.98 10.08 6.01
C PHE A 73 6.41 8.68 5.53
N LEU A 74 5.47 7.73 5.46
CA LEU A 74 5.74 6.40 4.90
C LEU A 74 6.06 6.46 3.40
N GLU A 75 5.33 7.28 2.64
CA GLU A 75 5.56 7.50 1.21
C GLU A 75 6.93 8.16 0.94
N PHE A 76 7.40 9.03 1.83
CA PHE A 76 8.74 9.63 1.68
C PHE A 76 9.84 8.56 1.55
N PHE A 77 9.74 7.47 2.32
CA PHE A 77 10.67 6.35 2.23
C PHE A 77 10.46 5.46 0.99
N SER A 78 9.31 5.53 0.32
CA SER A 78 9.05 4.78 -0.92
C SER A 78 9.60 5.45 -2.18
N LYS A 79 9.86 6.77 -2.15
CA LYS A 79 10.38 7.54 -3.30
C LYS A 79 11.70 7.02 -3.88
N GLY A 80 12.50 6.30 -3.08
CA GLY A 80 13.73 5.63 -3.54
C GLY A 80 13.49 4.58 -4.63
N ALA A 81 12.29 3.98 -4.71
CA ALA A 81 11.94 3.02 -5.75
C ALA A 81 11.48 3.68 -7.06
N GLU A 82 10.84 4.84 -6.98
CA GLU A 82 10.23 5.54 -8.13
C GLU A 82 11.24 6.29 -9.01
N HIS A 83 12.39 6.62 -8.44
CA HIS A 83 13.41 7.40 -9.15
C HIS A 83 14.45 6.53 -9.86
N GLY A 84 14.47 5.20 -9.65
CA GLY A 84 15.44 4.27 -10.27
C GLY A 84 16.92 4.56 -9.96
N HIS A 85 17.20 5.70 -9.33
CA HIS A 85 18.50 6.24 -8.98
C HIS A 85 18.72 6.14 -7.48
N LEU A 86 18.50 4.96 -6.90
CA LEU A 86 19.43 4.60 -5.85
C LEU A 86 20.75 4.39 -6.58
N HIS A 87 21.67 5.34 -6.44
CA HIS A 87 23.09 5.11 -6.63
C HIS A 87 23.52 4.02 -5.64
N LEU A 88 23.07 2.79 -5.88
CA LEU A 88 23.65 1.60 -5.31
C LEU A 88 25.03 1.58 -5.93
N ASN A 89 25.98 2.19 -5.21
CA ASN A 89 27.38 1.89 -5.39
C ASN A 89 27.46 0.37 -5.53
N LYS A 90 28.03 -0.09 -6.66
CA LYS A 90 28.17 -1.49 -7.09
C LYS A 90 28.72 -2.47 -6.03
N ALA A 91 29.02 -2.00 -4.83
CA ALA A 91 29.57 -2.73 -3.71
C ALA A 91 28.53 -3.21 -2.68
N ASN A 92 27.30 -2.67 -2.62
CA ASN A 92 26.34 -3.04 -1.57
C ASN A 92 25.07 -3.70 -2.12
N THR A 93 25.06 -5.03 -2.08
CA THR A 93 23.95 -5.97 -2.30
C THR A 93 22.88 -5.94 -1.18
N LEU A 94 22.73 -4.80 -0.50
CA LEU A 94 21.89 -4.70 0.69
C LEU A 94 20.43 -4.52 0.31
N PHE A 95 19.58 -5.37 0.88
CA PHE A 95 18.14 -5.34 0.70
C PHE A 95 17.56 -3.97 1.11
N PRO A 96 16.61 -3.38 0.35
CA PRO A 96 16.02 -2.08 0.62
C PRO A 96 15.02 -2.14 1.80
N TRP A 97 15.49 -2.48 3.00
CA TRP A 97 14.65 -2.66 4.19
C TRP A 97 13.74 -1.48 4.48
N LEU A 98 14.27 -0.26 4.32
CA LEU A 98 13.51 0.97 4.58
C LEU A 98 12.29 1.09 3.66
N LEU A 99 12.46 0.85 2.36
CA LEU A 99 11.38 0.81 1.37
C LEU A 99 10.36 -0.27 1.73
N PHE A 100 10.84 -1.49 1.98
CA PHE A 100 9.98 -2.65 2.22
C PHE A 100 9.14 -2.49 3.50
N VAL A 101 9.77 -2.08 4.61
CA VAL A 101 9.09 -1.87 5.89
C VAL A 101 8.10 -0.72 5.78
N SER A 102 8.49 0.40 5.16
CA SER A 102 7.60 1.54 5.00
C SER A 102 6.34 1.18 4.21
N LEU A 103 6.50 0.53 3.05
CA LEU A 103 5.37 0.09 2.24
C LEU A 103 4.53 -0.99 2.93
N SER A 104 5.15 -1.84 3.76
CA SER A 104 4.41 -2.85 4.53
C SER A 104 3.53 -2.21 5.59
N ILE A 105 4.04 -1.19 6.31
CA ILE A 105 3.24 -0.43 7.29
C ILE A 105 2.14 0.36 6.57
N HIS A 106 2.45 1.02 5.45
CA HIS A 106 1.45 1.69 4.61
C HIS A 106 0.32 0.73 4.21
N ALA A 107 0.68 -0.45 3.69
CA ALA A 107 -0.26 -1.49 3.28
C ALA A 107 -1.05 -2.09 4.47
N LEU A 108 -0.46 -2.14 5.66
CA LEU A 108 -1.16 -2.54 6.87
C LEU A 108 -2.26 -1.53 7.24
N LEU A 109 -1.92 -0.24 7.25
CA LEU A 109 -2.82 0.84 7.67
C LEU A 109 -4.01 1.01 6.73
N GLU A 110 -3.82 0.92 5.41
CA GLU A 110 -4.94 0.94 4.46
C GLU A 110 -5.92 -0.24 4.65
N GLY A 111 -5.49 -1.32 5.32
CA GLY A 111 -6.30 -2.50 5.60
C GLY A 111 -7.41 -2.24 6.63
N PHE A 112 -7.22 -1.27 7.52
CA PHE A 112 -8.15 -0.97 8.61
C PHE A 112 -9.56 -0.57 8.16
N PRO A 113 -9.73 0.42 7.27
CA PRO A 113 -11.05 0.91 6.87
C PRO A 113 -11.79 0.03 5.84
N ILE A 114 -11.24 -1.13 5.44
CA ILE A 114 -11.78 -1.95 4.34
C ILE A 114 -13.11 -2.62 4.69
N HIS A 115 -13.27 -3.10 5.92
CA HIS A 115 -14.44 -3.89 6.27
C HIS A 115 -15.71 -3.05 6.22
N GLY A 116 -16.73 -3.54 5.49
CA GLY A 116 -17.98 -2.80 5.28
C GLY A 116 -17.90 -1.67 4.25
N ASN A 117 -16.77 -1.54 3.53
CA ASN A 117 -16.58 -0.51 2.51
C ASN A 117 -16.10 -1.10 1.17
N ASP A 118 -17.05 -1.55 0.34
CA ASP A 118 -16.76 -2.16 -0.96
C ASP A 118 -16.12 -1.18 -1.96
N ASN A 119 -16.54 0.09 -1.94
CA ASN A 119 -15.95 1.12 -2.80
C ASN A 119 -14.46 1.31 -2.48
N LEU A 120 -14.13 1.37 -1.19
CA LEU A 120 -12.75 1.44 -0.73
C LEU A 120 -11.95 0.18 -1.06
N LEU A 121 -12.56 -1.00 -0.94
CA LEU A 121 -11.92 -2.26 -1.37
C LEU A 121 -11.52 -2.20 -2.85
N TYR A 122 -12.41 -1.77 -3.74
CA TYR A 122 -12.08 -1.61 -5.16
C TYR A 122 -11.00 -0.55 -5.38
N GLY A 123 -11.06 0.57 -4.65
CA GLY A 123 -10.02 1.57 -4.54
C GLY A 123 -8.63 0.95 -4.27
N ILE A 124 -8.55 0.15 -3.22
CA ILE A 124 -7.31 -0.47 -2.75
C ILE A 124 -6.82 -1.57 -3.70
N ILE A 125 -7.70 -2.37 -4.29
CA ILE A 125 -7.34 -3.37 -5.31
C ILE A 125 -6.64 -2.68 -6.49
N ILE A 126 -7.26 -1.62 -7.02
CA ILE A 126 -6.70 -0.85 -8.14
C ILE A 126 -5.38 -0.20 -7.71
N HIS A 127 -5.30 0.29 -6.48
CA HIS A 127 -4.10 0.93 -5.95
C HIS A 127 -2.90 -0.03 -5.78
N LYS A 128 -3.18 -1.25 -5.34
CA LYS A 128 -2.17 -2.26 -5.02
C LYS A 128 -1.47 -2.85 -6.24
N ILE A 129 -2.14 -2.90 -7.39
CA ILE A 129 -1.53 -3.41 -8.63
C ILE A 129 -0.30 -2.57 -9.02
N PRO A 130 -0.38 -1.23 -9.17
CA PRO A 130 0.77 -0.36 -9.46
C PRO A 130 1.89 -0.44 -8.43
N ILE A 131 1.58 -0.48 -7.12
CA ILE A 131 2.61 -0.61 -6.08
C ILE A 131 3.35 -1.95 -6.22
N ALA A 132 2.63 -3.05 -6.45
CA ALA A 132 3.22 -4.36 -6.65
C ALA A 132 4.10 -4.39 -7.93
N VAL A 133 3.70 -3.68 -8.99
CA VAL A 133 4.51 -3.51 -10.21
C VAL A 133 5.84 -2.80 -9.89
N ILE A 134 5.80 -1.70 -9.12
CA ILE A 134 7.01 -0.96 -8.75
C ILE A 134 7.91 -1.80 -7.85
N LEU A 135 7.35 -2.40 -6.80
CA LEU A 135 8.09 -3.19 -5.83
C LEU A 135 8.75 -4.42 -6.47
N THR A 136 8.02 -5.12 -7.35
CA THR A 136 8.56 -6.26 -8.10
C THR A 136 9.65 -5.84 -9.07
N SER A 137 9.45 -4.74 -9.81
CA SER A 137 10.47 -4.20 -10.72
C SER A 137 11.74 -3.81 -9.96
N PHE A 138 11.58 -3.16 -8.80
CA PHE A 138 12.68 -2.77 -7.94
C PHE A 138 13.47 -3.99 -7.44
N PHE A 139 12.79 -5.02 -6.92
CA PHE A 139 13.44 -6.23 -6.41
C PHE A 139 14.18 -7.02 -7.49
N ILE A 140 13.61 -7.12 -8.70
CA ILE A 140 14.28 -7.79 -9.83
C ILE A 140 15.55 -7.03 -10.24
N ASN A 141 15.53 -5.70 -10.20
CA ASN A 141 16.69 -4.87 -10.54
C ASN A 141 17.75 -4.81 -9.42
N SER A 142 17.43 -5.25 -8.20
CA SER A 142 18.31 -5.20 -7.02
C SER A 142 19.23 -6.43 -6.86
N GLU A 143 19.37 -7.27 -7.89
CA GLU A 143 20.17 -8.52 -7.87
C GLU A 143 19.83 -9.50 -6.72
N LEU A 144 18.64 -9.38 -6.14
CA LEU A 144 18.16 -10.27 -5.08
C LEU A 144 17.85 -11.66 -5.65
N SER A 145 18.06 -12.70 -4.84
CA SER A 145 17.64 -14.06 -5.24
C SER A 145 16.12 -14.12 -5.39
N LYS A 146 15.64 -14.81 -6.44
CA LYS A 146 14.21 -14.94 -6.75
C LYS A 146 13.37 -15.40 -5.55
N TRP A 147 13.93 -16.29 -4.72
CA TRP A 147 13.26 -16.78 -3.51
C TRP A 147 13.00 -15.68 -2.48
N LYS A 148 13.97 -14.78 -2.27
CA LYS A 148 13.78 -13.61 -1.39
C LYS A 148 12.69 -12.70 -1.93
N VAL A 149 12.70 -12.41 -3.22
CA VAL A 149 11.66 -11.58 -3.87
C VAL A 149 10.26 -12.16 -3.63
N ILE A 150 10.09 -13.48 -3.81
CA ILE A 150 8.81 -14.16 -3.57
C ILE A 150 8.39 -14.02 -2.11
N ILE A 151 9.28 -14.29 -1.15
CA ILE A 151 8.97 -14.18 0.28
C ILE A 151 8.53 -12.74 0.63
N PHE A 152 9.25 -11.73 0.14
CA PHE A 152 8.92 -10.35 0.45
C PHE A 152 7.59 -9.92 -0.17
N LEU A 153 7.31 -10.33 -1.41
CA LEU A 153 6.02 -10.06 -2.03
C LEU A 153 4.87 -10.77 -1.30
N LEU A 154 5.09 -11.99 -0.80
CA LEU A 154 4.09 -12.69 0.02
C LEU A 154 3.83 -11.97 1.34
N ILE A 155 4.88 -11.55 2.04
CA ILE A 155 4.73 -10.76 3.28
C ILE A 155 3.97 -9.47 2.99
N PHE A 156 4.37 -8.73 1.95
CA PHE A 156 3.70 -7.49 1.55
C PHE A 156 2.22 -7.71 1.19
N ALA A 157 1.90 -8.77 0.44
CA ALA A 157 0.53 -9.12 0.07
C ALA A 157 -0.37 -9.41 1.28
N LEU A 158 0.22 -9.90 2.37
CA LEU A 158 -0.51 -10.20 3.61
C LEU A 158 -0.74 -8.98 4.50
N MET A 159 -0.07 -7.84 4.28
CA MET A 159 -0.21 -6.67 5.14
C MET A 159 -1.61 -6.07 5.10
N THR A 160 -2.21 -5.88 3.92
CA THR A 160 -3.56 -5.33 3.81
C THR A 160 -4.63 -6.24 4.46
N PRO A 161 -4.68 -7.56 4.16
CA PRO A 161 -5.56 -8.49 4.88
C PRO A 161 -5.30 -8.54 6.38
N PHE A 162 -4.04 -8.40 6.80
CA PHE A 162 -3.69 -8.38 8.21
C PHE A 162 -4.20 -7.12 8.90
N GLY A 163 -4.14 -5.95 8.25
CA GLY A 163 -4.74 -4.72 8.75
C GLY A 163 -6.25 -4.85 8.95
N SER A 164 -6.96 -5.42 7.97
CA SER A 164 -8.40 -5.71 8.10
C SER A 164 -8.68 -6.70 9.23
N PHE A 165 -7.88 -7.76 9.34
CA PHE A 165 -8.01 -8.74 10.41
C PHE A 165 -7.85 -8.11 11.80
N LEU A 166 -6.83 -7.25 12.00
CA LEU A 166 -6.59 -6.56 13.27
C LEU A 166 -7.77 -5.65 13.64
N SER A 167 -8.25 -4.88 12.65
CA SER A 167 -9.40 -3.97 12.80
C SER A 167 -10.68 -4.71 13.25
N GLU A 168 -10.95 -5.89 12.68
CA GLU A 168 -12.14 -6.69 13.00
C GLU A 168 -12.05 -7.46 14.32
N ASN A 169 -10.87 -7.99 14.65
CA ASN A 169 -10.72 -9.01 15.71
C ASN A 169 -10.16 -8.49 17.03
N ILE A 170 -9.60 -7.27 17.08
CA ILE A 170 -9.10 -6.68 18.32
C ILE A 170 -10.10 -5.64 18.81
N GLU A 171 -10.73 -5.93 19.95
CA GLU A 171 -11.76 -5.09 20.55
C GLU A 171 -11.30 -3.65 20.80
N GLN A 172 -10.05 -3.47 21.27
CA GLN A 172 -9.48 -2.14 21.48
C GLN A 172 -9.38 -1.35 20.18
N LEU A 173 -9.01 -1.97 19.06
CA LEU A 173 -8.91 -1.29 17.76
C LEU A 173 -10.30 -0.98 17.22
N ARG A 174 -11.28 -1.84 17.45
CA ARG A 174 -12.68 -1.59 17.06
C ARG A 174 -13.29 -0.39 17.78
N ASN A 175 -12.94 -0.15 19.05
CA ASN A 175 -13.39 1.02 19.79
C ASN A 175 -12.83 2.34 19.24
N TYR A 176 -11.70 2.30 18.55
CA TYR A 176 -11.07 3.44 17.89
C TYR A 176 -11.13 3.32 16.35
N TYR A 177 -12.10 2.57 15.81
CA TYR A 177 -12.17 2.25 14.39
C TYR A 177 -12.22 3.52 13.53
N HIS A 178 -13.00 4.53 13.95
CA HIS A 178 -13.15 5.78 13.22
C HIS A 178 -11.87 6.62 13.28
N GLU A 179 -11.21 6.67 14.43
CA GLU A 179 -9.93 7.38 14.62
C GLU A 179 -8.78 6.72 13.87
N ILE A 180 -8.77 5.40 13.73
CA ILE A 180 -7.74 4.67 12.97
C ILE A 180 -8.03 4.72 11.46
N SER A 181 -9.30 4.76 11.08
CA SER A 181 -9.74 4.89 9.68
C SER A 181 -9.61 6.32 9.14
N ALA A 182 -9.41 7.30 10.03
CA ALA A 182 -9.27 8.72 9.74
C ALA A 182 -7.93 9.07 9.07
#